data_AF-A0AAV0QXJ3-F1
#
_entry.id   AF-A0AAV0QXJ3-F1
#
_cell.length_a   1.000
_cell.length_b   1.000
_cell.length_c   1.000
_cell.angle_alpha   90.00
_cell.angle_beta   90.00
_cell.angle_gamma   90.00
#
_symmetry.space_group_name_H-M   'P 1'
#
loop_
_entity.id
_entity.type
_entity.pdbx_description
1 polymer ?
#
loop_
_entity_poly.entity_id
_entity_poly.type
_entity_poly.pdbx_seq_one_letter_code
_entity_poly.pdbx_strand_id
1 'polypeptide(L)'
;MGASLLRMHFHDCFVNGCDGSILLDDTSNFTGEKTAGPNFNSVRGYDVVDKIKTELDKICRRSIVSCADILAVAARDSVSIVSIYPLSHVLTIPIY
;
A
#
# COMPACT_ATOMS: atom_id res chain seq x y z
N MET A 1 -9.58 0.10 8.22
CA MET A 1 -8.35 0.53 7.50
C MET A 1 -7.65 -0.61 6.77
N GLY A 2 -7.44 -1.79 7.35
CA GLY A 2 -6.67 -2.86 6.68
C GLY A 2 -7.13 -3.22 5.25
N ALA A 3 -8.44 -3.41 5.05
CA ALA A 3 -9.00 -3.66 3.71
C ALA A 3 -8.70 -2.55 2.69
N SER A 4 -8.56 -1.30 3.13
CA SER A 4 -8.24 -0.16 2.25
C SER A 4 -6.80 -0.19 1.77
N LEU A 5 -5.85 -0.57 2.63
CA LEU A 5 -4.43 -0.68 2.28
C LEU A 5 -4.17 -1.88 1.35
N LEU A 6 -4.85 -3.00 1.59
CA LEU A 6 -4.84 -4.13 0.65
C LEU A 6 -5.36 -3.71 -0.73
N ARG A 7 -6.49 -2.98 -0.77
CA ARG A 7 -7.04 -2.47 -2.02
C ARG A 7 -6.09 -1.48 -2.72
N MET A 8 -5.47 -0.57 -1.98
CA MET A 8 -4.52 0.38 -2.54
C MET A 8 -3.33 -0.34 -3.20
N HIS A 9 -2.76 -1.35 -2.52
CA HIS A 9 -1.68 -2.16 -3.09
C HIS A 9 -2.13 -2.93 -4.34
N PHE A 10 -3.36 -3.47 -4.36
CA PHE A 10 -3.92 -4.06 -5.58
C PHE A 10 -3.98 -3.06 -6.74
N HIS A 11 -4.48 -1.85 -6.49
CA HIS A 11 -4.59 -0.82 -7.54
C HIS A 11 -3.22 -0.31 -8.02
N ASP A 12 -2.23 -0.21 -7.13
CA ASP A 12 -0.82 0.08 -7.49
C ASP A 12 -0.31 -1.00 -8.45
N CYS A 13 -0.36 -2.27 -8.05
CA CYS A 13 0.17 -3.36 -8.84
C CYS A 13 -0.52 -3.60 -10.19
N PHE A 14 -1.79 -3.20 -10.33
CA PHE A 14 -2.56 -3.43 -11.56
C PHE A 14 -2.27 -2.41 -12.66
N VAL A 15 -1.73 -1.24 -12.31
CA VAL A 15 -1.39 -0.18 -13.25
C VAL A 15 0.12 -0.05 -13.30
N ASN A 16 0.74 -0.52 -14.39
CA ASN A 16 2.20 -0.48 -14.59
C ASN A 16 3.07 -1.17 -13.53
N GLY A 17 2.48 -1.91 -12.58
CA GLY A 17 3.19 -2.71 -11.59
C GLY A 17 3.29 -2.02 -10.23
N CYS A 18 3.80 -2.74 -9.22
CA CYS A 18 3.84 -2.24 -7.84
C CYS A 18 5.01 -1.25 -7.65
N ASP A 19 4.85 -0.01 -8.12
CA ASP A 19 5.91 1.01 -8.14
C ASP A 19 5.61 2.23 -7.25
N GLY A 20 4.46 2.24 -6.56
CA GLY A 20 4.01 3.34 -5.70
C GLY A 20 3.42 4.52 -6.47
N SER A 21 3.20 4.41 -7.78
CA SER A 21 2.64 5.46 -8.64
C SER A 21 1.24 5.91 -8.19
N ILE A 22 0.46 5.02 -7.57
CA ILE A 22 -0.86 5.36 -7.02
C ILE A 22 -0.82 6.46 -5.95
N LEU A 23 0.35 6.68 -5.34
CA LEU A 23 0.54 7.64 -4.26
C LEU A 23 0.81 9.06 -4.76
N LEU A 24 1.12 9.23 -6.05
CA LEU A 24 1.46 10.52 -6.63
C LEU A 24 0.20 11.39 -6.79
N ASP A 25 0.30 12.64 -6.36
CA ASP A 25 -0.73 13.66 -6.58
C ASP A 25 -0.62 14.28 -7.97
N ASP A 26 -1.74 14.82 -8.45
CA ASP A 26 -1.77 15.61 -9.69
C ASP A 26 -0.86 16.84 -9.56
N THR A 27 -0.17 17.17 -10.66
CA THR A 27 0.62 18.40 -10.82
C THR A 27 0.24 19.08 -12.14
N SER A 28 0.81 20.24 -12.44
CA SER A 28 0.47 20.97 -13.69
C SER A 28 0.78 20.20 -14.97
N ASN A 29 1.76 19.27 -14.92
CA ASN A 29 2.28 18.56 -16.08
C ASN A 29 2.12 17.03 -15.97
N PHE A 30 1.47 16.55 -14.91
CA PHE A 30 1.29 15.12 -14.65
C PHE A 30 -0.06 14.89 -13.95
N THR A 31 -0.87 14.00 -14.49
CA THR A 31 -2.09 13.51 -13.85
C THR A 31 -1.77 12.17 -13.20
N GLY A 32 -1.84 12.13 -11.88
CA GLY A 32 -1.66 10.92 -11.09
C GLY A 32 -2.89 10.02 -11.13
N GLU A 33 -2.79 8.92 -10.41
CA GLU A 33 -3.81 7.87 -10.48
C GLU A 33 -4.98 8.10 -9.51
N LYS A 34 -4.82 9.00 -8.53
CA LYS A 34 -5.83 9.25 -7.49
C LYS A 34 -7.16 9.75 -8.05
N THR A 35 -7.11 10.45 -9.19
CA THR A 35 -8.29 11.01 -9.87
C THR A 35 -8.86 10.09 -10.95
N ALA A 36 -8.25 8.91 -11.18
CA ALA A 36 -8.82 7.90 -12.07
C ALA A 36 -10.18 7.40 -11.56
N GLY A 37 -11.11 7.09 -12.47
CA GLY A 37 -12.48 6.69 -12.12
C GLY A 37 -12.60 5.61 -11.02
N PRO A 38 -11.80 4.53 -11.04
CA PRO A 38 -11.81 3.51 -9.99
C PRO A 38 -11.28 3.98 -8.63
N ASN A 39 -10.45 5.02 -8.60
CA ASN A 39 -9.72 5.52 -7.41
C ASN A 39 -10.40 6.74 -6.77
N PHE A 40 -10.97 7.61 -7.60
CA PHE A 40 -11.60 8.87 -7.19
C PHE A 40 -12.73 8.62 -6.20
N ASN A 41 -12.67 9.27 -5.04
CA ASN A 41 -13.61 9.07 -3.92
C ASN A 41 -13.78 7.60 -3.51
N SER A 42 -12.75 6.76 -3.71
CA SER A 42 -12.87 5.31 -3.56
C SER A 42 -11.68 4.70 -2.82
N VAL A 43 -10.46 4.82 -3.38
CA VAL A 43 -9.22 4.39 -2.69
C VAL A 43 -8.92 5.38 -1.57
N ARG A 44 -8.52 4.87 -0.41
CA ARG A 44 -8.34 5.66 0.83
C ARG A 44 -7.22 5.10 1.70
N GLY A 45 -6.70 5.93 2.60
CA GLY A 45 -5.59 5.58 3.51
C GLY A 45 -4.23 6.13 3.09
N TYR A 46 -4.19 7.11 2.18
CA TYR A 46 -2.95 7.77 1.74
C TYR A 46 -2.21 8.41 2.93
N ASP A 47 -2.96 9.04 3.84
CA ASP A 47 -2.47 9.63 5.09
C ASP A 47 -1.77 8.63 6.01
N VAL A 48 -2.22 7.37 6.01
CA VAL A 48 -1.58 6.29 6.77
C VAL A 48 -0.24 5.93 6.15
N VAL A 49 -0.16 5.87 4.82
CA VAL A 49 1.10 5.60 4.11
C VAL A 49 2.10 6.74 4.33
N ASP A 50 1.65 7.99 4.27
CA ASP A 50 2.49 9.17 4.56
C ASP A 50 3.06 9.13 5.98
N LYS A 51 2.23 8.74 6.96
CA LYS A 51 2.66 8.58 8.34
C LYS A 51 3.70 7.45 8.48
N ILE A 52 3.48 6.30 7.84
CA ILE A 52 4.46 5.19 7.86
C ILE A 52 5.78 5.66 7.25
N LYS A 53 5.74 6.29 6.08
CA LYS A 53 6.94 6.81 5.40
C LYS A 53 7.70 7.81 6.26
N THR A 54 6.98 8.74 6.89
CA THR A 54 7.55 9.73 7.79
C THR A 54 8.26 9.10 8.98
N GLU A 55 7.64 8.10 9.63
CA GLU A 55 8.26 7.42 10.78
C GLU A 55 9.44 6.54 10.37
N LEU A 56 9.37 5.86 9.21
CA LEU A 56 10.50 5.09 8.67
C LEU A 56 11.69 5.99 8.34
N ASP A 57 11.45 7.13 7.69
CA ASP A 57 12.53 8.06 7.36
C ASP A 57 13.20 8.65 8.61
N LYS A 58 12.43 8.90 9.69
CA LYS A 58 12.97 9.30 11.00
C LYS A 58 13.85 8.21 11.62
N ILE A 59 13.37 6.97 11.65
CA ILE A 59 14.09 5.83 12.25
C ILE A 59 15.35 5.51 11.44
N CYS A 60 15.24 5.49 10.11
CA CYS A 60 16.35 5.21 9.21
C CYS A 60 17.30 6.40 9.03
N ARG A 61 16.88 7.62 9.40
CA ARG A 61 17.57 8.92 9.20
C ARG A 61 17.87 9.26 7.74
N ARG A 62 17.16 8.64 6.81
CA ARG A 62 17.29 8.74 5.35
C ARG A 62 16.13 8.01 4.69
N SER A 63 15.80 8.40 3.47
CA SER A 63 14.80 7.70 2.65
C SER A 63 15.39 6.40 2.10
N ILE A 64 15.08 5.29 2.75
CA ILE A 64 15.62 3.96 2.38
C ILE A 64 14.53 2.98 1.98
N VAL A 65 13.41 2.99 2.70
CA VAL A 65 12.26 2.14 2.34
C VAL A 65 11.47 2.85 1.26
N SER A 66 11.25 2.15 0.14
CA SER A 66 10.45 2.65 -0.97
C SER A 66 8.96 2.69 -0.61
N CYS A 67 8.19 3.55 -1.27
CA CYS A 67 6.75 3.61 -1.03
C CYS A 67 6.02 2.34 -1.53
N ALA A 68 6.51 1.72 -2.61
CA ALA A 68 6.03 0.43 -3.09
C ALA A 68 6.16 -0.67 -2.03
N ASP A 69 7.33 -0.76 -1.37
CA ASP A 69 7.55 -1.73 -0.29
C ASP A 69 6.67 -1.45 0.92
N ILE A 70 6.43 -0.18 1.25
CA ILE A 70 5.48 0.19 2.31
C ILE A 70 4.08 -0.33 1.98
N LEU A 71 3.60 -0.16 0.75
CA LEU A 71 2.29 -0.65 0.33
C LEU A 71 2.20 -2.18 0.42
N ALA A 72 3.23 -2.89 -0.04
CA ALA A 72 3.28 -4.34 -0.01
C ALA A 72 3.23 -4.89 1.43
N VAL A 73 4.07 -4.36 2.32
CA VAL A 73 4.11 -4.78 3.73
C VAL A 73 2.83 -4.38 4.45
N ALA A 74 2.33 -3.16 4.23
CA ALA A 74 1.09 -2.69 4.85
C ALA A 74 -0.12 -3.53 4.42
N ALA A 75 -0.19 -3.95 3.15
CA ALA A 75 -1.23 -4.87 2.67
C ALA A 75 -1.13 -6.26 3.32
N ARG A 76 0.09 -6.83 3.37
CA ARG A 76 0.35 -8.13 4.01
C ARG A 76 -0.02 -8.13 5.49
N ASP A 77 0.38 -7.09 6.22
CA ASP A 77 0.07 -6.95 7.65
C ASP A 77 -1.42 -6.68 7.87
N SER A 78 -2.05 -5.90 6.98
CA SER A 78 -3.49 -5.67 7.02
C SER A 78 -4.29 -6.97 6.92
N VAL A 79 -3.90 -7.89 6.02
CA VAL A 79 -4.50 -9.22 5.91
C VAL A 79 -4.23 -10.04 7.16
N SER A 80 -3.00 -10.02 7.68
CA SER A 80 -2.63 -10.75 8.89
C SER A 80 -3.47 -10.35 10.10
N ILE A 81 -3.72 -9.06 10.28
CA ILE A 81 -4.41 -8.52 11.46
C ILE A 81 -5.91 -8.88 11.44
N VAL A 82 -6.52 -8.91 10.25
CA VAL A 82 -7.97 -9.22 10.12
C VAL A 82 -8.26 -10.71 9.99
N SER A 83 -7.23 -11.54 9.80
CA SER A 83 -7.39 -12.99 9.68
C SER A 83 -7.65 -13.64 11.02
N ILE A 84 -8.64 -14.53 11.07
CA ILE A 84 -8.98 -15.35 12.25
C ILE A 84 -7.88 -16.39 12.54
N TYR A 85 -7.08 -16.73 11.52
CA TYR A 85 -5.94 -17.61 11.65
C TYR A 85 -4.63 -16.81 11.67
N PRO A 86 -3.73 -17.05 12.63
CA PRO A 86 -2.41 -16.44 12.60
C PRO A 86 -1.69 -16.87 11.31
N LEU A 87 -0.91 -15.97 10.69
CA LEU A 87 -0.15 -16.26 9.46
C LEU A 87 0.77 -17.49 9.59
N SER A 88 1.13 -17.90 10.82
CA SER A 88 1.82 -19.16 11.10
C SER A 88 1.05 -20.40 10.62
N HIS A 89 -0.28 -20.36 10.58
CA HIS A 89 -1.12 -21.43 10.03
C HIS A 89 -1.28 -21.34 8.51
N VAL A 90 -1.29 -20.15 7.91
CA VAL A 90 -1.43 -20.00 6.45
C VAL A 90 -0.17 -20.50 5.72
N LEU A 91 1.02 -20.30 6.30
CA LEU A 91 2.30 -20.84 5.79
C LEU A 91 2.38 -22.38 5.87
N THR A 92 1.49 -23.02 6.62
CA THR A 92 1.44 -24.49 6.73
C THR A 92 0.33 -25.13 5.90
N ILE A 93 -0.54 -24.35 5.25
CA ILE A 93 -1.49 -24.90 4.29
C ILE A 93 -0.70 -25.17 3.00
N PRO A 94 -0.49 -26.43 2.62
CA PRO A 94 0.22 -26.72 1.40
C PRO A 94 -0.60 -26.18 0.23
N ILE A 95 0.01 -25.30 -0.55
CA ILE A 95 -0.54 -24.79 -1.80
C ILE A 95 -0.35 -25.93 -2.81
N TYR A 96 -1.27 -26.90 -2.82
CA TYR A 96 -1.44 -27.87 -3.90
C TYR A 96 -2.67 -27.50 -4.71
#